data_AF-A0A5J4PF62-F1
#
_entry.id   AF-A0A5J4PF62-F1
#
_cell.length_a   1.000
_cell.length_b   1.000
_cell.length_c   1.000
_cell.angle_alpha   90.00
_cell.angle_beta   90.00
_cell.angle_gamma   90.00
#
_symmetry.space_group_name_H-M   'P 1'
#
loop_
_entity.id
_entity.type
_entity.pdbx_description
1 polymer ?
#
loop_
_entity_poly.entity_id
_entity_poly.type
_entity_poly.pdbx_seq_one_letter_code
_entity_poly.pdbx_strand_id
1 'polypeptide(L)'
;LLLWLHVSWIICLFGVELTYAEQNIQNFSFDKDTHNISRRYRDFVALLIMSLIAKRFVNGGNLYTAQMISHEHRIPLRLTKQILYQLQEINLLREVLDDRKSEDTAFLPTIDINQLNVGLLLERLDTYGSEDFKIDTEKSFHGQWQLLYDSRERYYKEAGNILLKDL
;
A
#
# COMPACT_ATOMS: atom_id res chain seq x y z
N LEU A 1 36.15 -33.64 18.90
CA LEU A 1 34.68 -33.48 19.07
C LEU A 1 34.22 -32.04 18.85
N LEU A 2 34.82 -31.04 19.50
CA LEU A 2 34.44 -29.61 19.36
C LEU A 2 34.61 -29.03 17.94
N LEU A 3 35.65 -29.46 17.19
CA LEU A 3 35.88 -28.98 15.83
C LEU A 3 34.75 -29.38 14.87
N TRP A 4 34.21 -30.58 15.02
CA TRP A 4 33.14 -31.08 14.17
C TRP A 4 31.81 -30.39 14.43
N LEU A 5 31.58 -30.04 15.70
CA LEU A 5 30.44 -29.23 16.11
C LEU A 5 30.56 -27.81 15.52
N HIS A 6 31.73 -27.18 15.57
CA HIS A 6 31.95 -25.88 14.95
C HIS A 6 31.70 -25.87 13.44
N VAL A 7 32.22 -26.86 12.72
CA VAL A 7 32.00 -26.97 11.25
C VAL A 7 30.51 -27.17 10.95
N SER A 8 29.81 -28.01 11.72
CA SER A 8 28.38 -28.27 11.52
C SER A 8 27.52 -27.02 11.73
N TRP A 9 27.82 -26.22 12.75
CA TRP A 9 27.10 -24.96 13.02
C TRP A 9 27.34 -23.91 11.95
N ILE A 10 28.57 -23.80 11.43
CA ILE A 10 28.87 -22.87 10.33
C ILE A 10 28.09 -23.23 9.07
N ILE A 11 28.01 -24.52 8.71
CA ILE A 11 27.23 -24.97 7.56
C ILE A 11 25.74 -24.67 7.74
N CYS A 12 25.20 -24.90 8.94
CA CYS A 12 23.79 -24.62 9.24
C CYS A 12 23.48 -23.11 9.15
N LEU A 13 24.30 -22.26 9.78
CA LEU A 13 24.17 -20.81 9.71
C LEU A 13 24.31 -20.29 8.28
N PHE A 14 25.24 -20.83 7.51
CA PHE A 14 25.40 -20.47 6.10
C PHE A 14 24.19 -20.86 5.26
N GLY A 15 23.58 -22.02 5.52
CA GLY A 15 22.35 -22.45 4.86
C GLY A 15 21.15 -21.53 5.18
N VAL A 16 21.05 -21.07 6.43
CA VAL A 16 20.04 -20.08 6.85
C VAL A 16 20.26 -18.75 6.12
N GLU A 17 21.48 -18.22 6.12
CA GLU A 17 21.82 -16.97 5.41
C GLU A 17 21.56 -17.07 3.90
N LEU A 18 21.90 -18.20 3.27
CA LEU A 18 21.66 -18.41 1.85
C LEU A 18 20.17 -18.47 1.51
N THR A 19 19.38 -19.18 2.32
CA THR A 19 17.92 -19.27 2.13
C THR A 19 17.26 -17.91 2.39
N TYR A 20 17.72 -17.19 3.42
CA TYR A 20 17.26 -15.83 3.70
C TYR A 20 17.62 -14.87 2.55
N ALA A 21 18.84 -14.94 2.03
CA ALA A 21 19.25 -14.16 0.88
C ALA A 21 18.40 -14.47 -0.36
N GLU A 22 18.14 -15.74 -0.66
CA GLU A 22 17.30 -16.15 -1.80
C GLU A 22 15.87 -15.60 -1.68
N GLN A 23 15.23 -15.77 -0.52
CA GLN A 23 13.91 -15.24 -0.24
C GLN A 23 13.86 -13.70 -0.27
N ASN A 24 14.96 -13.05 0.11
CA ASN A 24 15.04 -11.61 0.22
C ASN A 24 15.67 -10.91 -1.00
N ILE A 25 16.24 -11.62 -1.97
CA ILE A 25 16.86 -11.06 -3.19
C ILE A 25 15.84 -10.28 -4.02
N GLN A 26 14.58 -10.75 -4.09
CA GLN A 26 13.49 -10.00 -4.73
C GLN A 26 13.14 -8.70 -3.99
N ASN A 27 13.34 -8.64 -2.67
CA ASN A 27 13.11 -7.44 -1.86
C ASN A 27 14.33 -6.50 -1.84
N PHE A 28 15.55 -7.04 -1.91
CA PHE A 28 16.80 -6.32 -1.69
C PHE A 28 17.10 -5.30 -2.79
N SER A 29 16.77 -5.60 -4.04
CA SER A 29 16.99 -4.69 -5.18
C SER A 29 16.14 -3.41 -5.13
N PHE A 30 15.01 -3.43 -4.42
CA PHE A 30 14.08 -2.31 -4.35
C PHE A 30 14.13 -1.53 -3.03
N ASP A 31 14.88 -2.02 -2.04
CA ASP A 31 14.79 -1.50 -0.68
C ASP A 31 15.37 -0.09 -0.54
N LYS A 32 16.41 0.23 -1.33
CA LYS A 32 17.01 1.57 -1.38
C LYS A 32 16.09 2.61 -2.02
N ASP A 33 15.37 2.25 -3.08
CA ASP A 33 14.50 3.18 -3.81
C ASP A 33 13.15 3.37 -3.10
N THR A 34 12.64 2.34 -2.43
CA THR A 34 11.34 2.38 -1.73
C THR A 34 11.34 3.38 -0.57
N HIS A 35 12.49 3.60 0.08
CA HIS A 35 12.55 4.46 1.26
C HIS A 35 12.45 5.97 0.93
N ASN A 36 12.73 6.36 -0.31
CA ASN A 36 12.77 7.75 -0.75
C ASN A 36 11.88 8.02 -1.98
N ILE A 37 10.80 7.24 -2.14
CA ILE A 37 9.84 7.51 -3.20
C ILE A 37 9.15 8.86 -2.97
N SER A 38 8.98 9.62 -4.04
CA SER A 38 8.21 10.86 -3.98
C SER A 38 6.76 10.58 -3.57
N ARG A 39 6.13 11.54 -2.86
CA ARG A 39 4.70 11.49 -2.51
C ARG A 39 3.83 11.16 -3.73
N ARG A 40 4.05 11.83 -4.86
CA ARG A 40 3.32 11.60 -6.12
C ARG A 40 3.42 10.15 -6.60
N TYR A 41 4.59 9.52 -6.51
CA TYR A 41 4.75 8.13 -6.92
C TYR A 41 4.09 7.17 -5.92
N ARG A 42 4.12 7.51 -4.64
CA ARG A 42 3.41 6.77 -3.58
C ARG A 42 1.90 6.78 -3.81
N ASP A 43 1.33 7.94 -4.15
CA ASP A 43 -0.09 8.10 -4.48
C ASP A 43 -0.46 7.32 -5.75
N PHE A 44 0.41 7.34 -6.76
CA PHE A 44 0.25 6.51 -7.96
C PHE A 44 0.20 5.02 -7.63
N VAL A 45 1.09 4.52 -6.78
CA VAL A 45 1.10 3.10 -6.38
C VAL A 45 -0.15 2.76 -5.56
N ALA A 46 -0.62 3.65 -4.69
CA ALA A 46 -1.89 3.49 -3.97
C ALA A 46 -3.09 3.38 -4.92
N LEU A 47 -3.16 4.28 -5.90
CA LEU A 47 -4.18 4.27 -6.94
C LEU A 47 -4.13 2.99 -7.78
N LEU A 48 -2.93 2.58 -8.20
CA LEU A 48 -2.73 1.34 -8.93
C LEU A 48 -3.22 0.14 -8.13
N ILE A 49 -2.77 -0.02 -6.88
CA ILE A 49 -3.16 -1.15 -6.02
C ILE A 49 -4.68 -1.18 -5.79
N MET A 50 -5.30 -0.04 -5.47
CA MET A 50 -6.76 0.01 -5.31
C MET A 50 -7.50 -0.31 -6.60
N SER A 51 -7.03 0.17 -7.76
CA SER A 51 -7.65 -0.15 -9.06
C SER A 51 -7.58 -1.65 -9.38
N LEU A 52 -6.46 -2.31 -9.07
CA LEU A 52 -6.28 -3.74 -9.29
C LEU A 52 -7.26 -4.55 -8.43
N ILE A 53 -7.33 -4.23 -7.14
CA ILE A 53 -8.27 -4.87 -6.22
C ILE A 53 -9.72 -4.63 -6.67
N ALA A 54 -10.04 -3.39 -7.06
CA ALA A 54 -11.37 -3.02 -7.54
C ALA A 54 -11.81 -3.81 -8.78
N LYS A 55 -10.94 -3.88 -9.80
CA LYS A 55 -11.19 -4.65 -11.03
C LYS A 55 -11.38 -6.13 -10.74
N ARG A 56 -10.49 -6.72 -9.92
CA ARG A 56 -10.57 -8.15 -9.62
C ARG A 56 -11.81 -8.48 -8.80
N PHE A 57 -12.25 -7.58 -7.92
CA PHE A 57 -13.50 -7.70 -7.18
C PHE A 57 -14.73 -7.69 -8.09
N VAL A 58 -14.83 -6.75 -9.04
CA VAL A 58 -15.94 -6.68 -10.01
C VAL A 58 -16.01 -7.94 -10.88
N ASN A 59 -14.85 -8.47 -11.27
CA ASN A 59 -14.76 -9.67 -12.10
C ASN A 59 -15.01 -10.97 -11.33
N GLY A 60 -15.27 -10.93 -10.02
CA GLY A 60 -15.46 -12.13 -9.19
C GLY A 60 -14.23 -13.04 -9.12
N GLY A 61 -13.04 -12.47 -9.34
CA GLY A 61 -11.78 -13.21 -9.28
C GLY A 61 -11.37 -13.55 -7.84
N ASN A 62 -10.28 -14.30 -7.70
CA ASN A 62 -9.69 -14.56 -6.38
C ASN A 62 -9.24 -13.25 -5.73
N LEU A 63 -9.39 -13.10 -4.42
CA LEU A 63 -8.93 -11.90 -3.73
C LEU A 63 -7.40 -11.77 -3.86
N TYR A 64 -6.90 -10.53 -3.93
CA TYR A 64 -5.47 -10.29 -3.99
C TYR A 64 -4.84 -10.42 -2.61
N THR A 65 -3.73 -11.14 -2.50
CA THR A 65 -2.79 -11.05 -1.37
C THR A 65 -1.68 -10.05 -1.69
N ALA A 66 -0.94 -9.61 -0.66
CA ALA A 66 0.21 -8.71 -0.86
C ALA A 66 1.28 -9.33 -1.78
N GLN A 67 1.50 -10.65 -1.66
CA GLN A 67 2.44 -11.41 -2.47
C GLN A 67 1.99 -11.47 -3.93
N MET A 68 0.70 -11.69 -4.19
CA MET A 68 0.15 -11.70 -5.56
C MET A 68 0.36 -10.33 -6.22
N ILE A 69 0.00 -9.24 -5.54
CA ILE A 69 0.14 -7.89 -6.08
C ILE A 69 1.63 -7.59 -6.39
N SER A 70 2.51 -7.89 -5.43
CA SER A 70 3.94 -7.66 -5.59
C SER A 70 4.52 -8.44 -6.78
N HIS A 71 4.21 -9.73 -6.87
CA HIS A 71 4.77 -10.62 -7.89
C HIS A 71 4.21 -10.33 -9.29
N GLU A 72 2.88 -10.22 -9.42
CA GLU A 72 2.21 -10.00 -10.71
C GLU A 72 2.55 -8.64 -11.30
N HIS A 73 2.64 -7.59 -10.46
CA HIS A 73 2.82 -6.20 -10.93
C HIS A 73 4.23 -5.65 -10.70
N ARG A 74 5.17 -6.48 -10.22
CA ARG A 74 6.56 -6.12 -9.94
C ARG A 74 6.71 -4.90 -9.02
N ILE A 75 5.75 -4.74 -8.10
CA ILE A 75 5.81 -3.72 -7.05
C ILE A 75 6.60 -4.32 -5.89
N PRO A 76 7.55 -3.59 -5.28
CA PRO A 76 8.30 -4.11 -4.14
C PRO A 76 7.34 -4.57 -3.03
N LEU A 77 7.55 -5.76 -2.46
CA LEU A 77 6.63 -6.33 -1.47
C LEU A 77 6.48 -5.41 -0.25
N ARG A 78 7.58 -4.78 0.20
CA ARG A 78 7.54 -3.82 1.31
C ARG A 78 6.66 -2.62 0.98
N LEU A 79 6.81 -2.02 -0.21
CA LEU A 79 5.97 -0.91 -0.64
C LEU A 79 4.50 -1.33 -0.72
N THR A 80 4.24 -2.48 -1.31
CA THR A 80 2.90 -3.07 -1.43
C THR A 80 2.24 -3.18 -0.05
N LYS A 81 2.91 -3.79 0.92
CA LYS A 81 2.42 -3.94 2.30
C LYS A 81 2.19 -2.59 2.98
N GLN A 82 3.10 -1.62 2.82
CA GLN A 82 2.93 -0.27 3.39
C GLN A 82 1.71 0.46 2.83
N ILE A 83 1.47 0.33 1.52
CA ILE A 83 0.32 0.94 0.86
C ILE A 83 -0.98 0.25 1.27
N LEU A 84 -1.02 -1.09 1.27
CA LEU A 84 -2.16 -1.86 1.74
C LEU A 84 -2.53 -1.51 3.18
N TYR A 85 -1.54 -1.45 4.07
CA TYR A 85 -1.74 -1.02 5.46
C TYR A 85 -2.37 0.36 5.54
N GLN A 86 -1.85 1.35 4.80
CA GLN A 86 -2.44 2.69 4.81
C GLN A 86 -3.88 2.70 4.27
N LEU A 87 -4.15 1.94 3.21
CA LEU A 87 -5.49 1.80 2.62
C LEU A 87 -6.49 1.17 3.61
N GLN A 88 -6.01 0.27 4.48
CA GLN A 88 -6.80 -0.25 5.61
C GLN A 88 -7.07 0.83 6.66
N GLU A 89 -6.06 1.60 7.05
CA GLU A 89 -6.19 2.67 8.06
C GLU A 89 -7.20 3.75 7.62
N ILE A 90 -7.25 4.09 6.32
CA ILE A 90 -8.24 5.02 5.77
C ILE A 90 -9.61 4.36 5.47
N ASN A 91 -9.78 3.10 5.86
CA ASN A 91 -10.99 2.29 5.72
C ASN A 91 -11.46 2.12 4.26
N LEU A 92 -10.54 2.02 3.31
CA LEU A 92 -10.85 1.67 1.90
C LEU A 92 -10.66 0.18 1.60
N LEU A 93 -9.85 -0.51 2.40
CA LEU A 93 -9.64 -1.95 2.32
C LEU A 93 -9.91 -2.65 3.65
N ARG A 94 -10.30 -3.91 3.55
CA ARG A 94 -10.34 -4.84 4.68
C ARG A 94 -9.56 -6.10 4.33
N GLU A 95 -8.86 -6.58 5.32
CA GLU A 95 -8.14 -7.84 5.28
C GLU A 95 -9.07 -8.98 5.70
N VAL A 96 -9.04 -10.08 4.94
CA VAL A 96 -9.85 -11.28 5.16
C VAL A 96 -8.96 -12.50 4.99
N LEU A 97 -9.24 -13.53 5.79
CA LEU A 97 -8.60 -14.83 5.65
C LEU A 97 -9.11 -15.50 4.37
N ASP A 98 -8.20 -15.87 3.47
CA ASP A 98 -8.57 -16.70 2.33
C ASP A 98 -8.72 -18.15 2.82
N ASP A 99 -9.93 -18.72 2.71
CA ASP A 99 -10.26 -20.09 3.14
C ASP A 99 -9.41 -21.18 2.43
N ARG A 100 -8.64 -20.80 1.40
CA ARG A 100 -7.88 -21.72 0.55
C ARG A 100 -6.50 -22.04 1.10
N LYS A 101 -6.40 -22.74 2.23
CA LYS A 101 -5.17 -23.43 2.72
C LYS A 101 -3.89 -22.57 2.88
N SER A 102 -3.90 -21.29 2.51
CA SER A 102 -2.81 -20.35 2.73
C SER A 102 -3.10 -19.57 3.99
N GLU A 103 -2.12 -19.45 4.88
CA GLU A 103 -2.15 -18.49 6.00
C GLU A 103 -2.09 -17.03 5.51
N ASP A 104 -2.04 -16.81 4.19
CA ASP A 104 -1.97 -15.49 3.59
C ASP A 104 -3.33 -14.79 3.62
N THR A 105 -3.28 -13.54 4.07
CA THR A 105 -4.43 -12.66 4.11
C THR A 105 -4.64 -11.96 2.78
N ALA A 106 -5.92 -11.84 2.40
CA ALA A 106 -6.35 -11.23 1.17
C ALA A 106 -7.16 -9.96 1.42
N PHE A 107 -7.28 -9.10 0.40
CA PHE A 107 -7.87 -7.77 0.55
C PHE A 107 -9.16 -7.62 -0.27
N LEU A 108 -10.15 -6.98 0.34
CA LEU A 108 -11.41 -6.58 -0.31
C LEU A 108 -11.72 -5.09 -0.08
N PRO A 109 -12.38 -4.42 -1.05
CA PRO A 109 -12.89 -3.07 -0.84
C PRO A 109 -13.97 -3.04 0.23
N THR A 110 -13.93 -2.04 1.11
CA THR A 110 -14.95 -1.81 2.16
C THR A 110 -16.13 -0.99 1.68
N ILE A 111 -15.97 -0.26 0.59
CA ILE A 111 -16.97 0.65 0.01
C ILE A 111 -17.49 0.04 -1.29
N ASP A 112 -18.74 0.35 -1.64
CA ASP A 112 -19.30 0.04 -2.95
C ASP A 112 -18.37 0.50 -4.07
N ILE A 113 -18.01 -0.44 -4.94
CA ILE A 113 -17.08 -0.23 -6.03
C ILE A 113 -17.61 0.73 -7.10
N ASN A 114 -18.92 0.96 -7.13
CA ASN A 114 -19.54 1.97 -8.00
C ASN A 114 -19.44 3.39 -7.42
N GLN A 115 -19.00 3.54 -6.17
CA GLN A 115 -18.75 4.82 -5.52
C GLN A 115 -17.25 5.07 -5.31
N LEU A 116 -16.43 4.03 -5.42
CA LEU A 116 -14.98 4.10 -5.27
C LEU A 116 -14.33 4.77 -6.49
N ASN A 117 -14.10 6.09 -6.38
CA ASN A 117 -13.48 6.92 -7.40
C ASN A 117 -12.09 7.44 -7.00
N VAL A 118 -11.35 7.99 -7.98
CA VAL A 118 -10.00 8.53 -7.78
C VAL A 118 -10.00 9.69 -6.79
N GLY A 119 -10.97 10.61 -6.88
CA GLY A 119 -11.10 11.74 -5.97
C GLY A 119 -11.19 11.32 -4.50
N LEU A 120 -12.08 10.37 -4.20
CA LEU A 120 -12.28 9.81 -2.86
C LEU A 120 -11.00 9.18 -2.32
N LEU A 121 -10.29 8.40 -3.15
CA LEU A 121 -9.04 7.78 -2.73
C LEU A 121 -7.99 8.84 -2.34
N LEU A 122 -7.78 9.82 -3.21
CA LEU A 122 -6.74 10.83 -3.01
C LEU A 122 -7.08 11.78 -1.86
N GLU A 123 -8.36 12.14 -1.71
CA GLU A 123 -8.84 12.90 -0.56
C GLU A 123 -8.51 12.16 0.75
N ARG A 124 -8.89 10.88 0.85
CA ARG A 124 -8.65 10.07 2.05
C ARG A 124 -7.16 9.88 2.34
N LEU A 125 -6.32 9.76 1.32
CA LEU A 125 -4.86 9.69 1.49
C LEU A 125 -4.27 11.02 1.97
N ASP A 126 -4.77 12.15 1.46
CA ASP A 126 -4.27 13.48 1.80
C ASP A 126 -4.71 13.94 3.19
N THR A 127 -5.91 13.55 3.65
CA THR A 127 -6.43 13.87 4.99
C THR A 127 -6.04 12.83 6.04
N TYR A 128 -5.26 11.80 5.68
CA TYR A 128 -4.82 10.77 6.62
C TYR A 128 -3.70 11.28 7.52
N GLY A 129 -3.96 11.31 8.83
CA GLY A 129 -3.00 11.73 9.85
C GLY A 129 -3.66 12.53 10.96
N SER A 130 -2.84 13.17 11.79
CA SER A 130 -3.32 14.12 12.79
C SER A 130 -3.16 15.54 12.27
N GLU A 131 -4.21 16.34 12.43
CA GLU A 131 -4.18 17.80 12.26
C GLU A 131 -4.35 18.52 13.61
N ASP A 132 -4.28 17.79 14.73
CA ASP A 132 -4.48 18.30 16.09
C ASP A 132 -3.24 19.05 16.63
N PHE A 133 -2.71 19.95 15.81
CA PHE A 133 -1.63 20.85 16.17
C PHE A 133 -2.21 22.22 16.53
N LYS A 134 -1.59 22.91 17.50
CA LYS A 134 -1.98 24.28 17.90
C LYS A 134 -1.53 25.34 16.88
N ILE A 135 -1.88 25.16 15.61
CA ILE A 135 -1.69 26.16 14.56
C ILE A 135 -3.06 26.80 14.32
N ASP A 136 -3.11 28.12 14.46
CA ASP A 136 -4.34 28.89 14.25
C ASP A 136 -4.63 29.06 12.75
N THR A 137 -5.24 28.04 12.16
CA THR A 137 -5.71 28.01 10.77
C THR A 137 -7.01 28.78 10.55
N GLU A 138 -7.70 29.17 11.61
CA GLU A 138 -8.96 29.92 11.53
C GLU A 138 -8.74 31.42 11.42
N LYS A 139 -7.68 31.96 12.03
CA LYS A 139 -7.39 33.40 12.00
C LYS A 139 -6.01 33.70 11.43
N SER A 140 -4.96 33.34 12.16
CA SER A 140 -3.59 33.79 11.87
C SER A 140 -3.04 33.27 10.54
N PHE A 141 -3.38 32.02 10.17
CA PHE A 141 -2.91 31.37 8.94
C PHE A 141 -4.05 30.96 7.99
N HIS A 142 -5.21 31.61 8.13
CA HIS A 142 -6.41 31.27 7.37
C HIS A 142 -6.20 31.36 5.85
N GLY A 143 -5.53 32.40 5.37
CA GLY A 143 -5.28 32.57 3.93
C GLY A 143 -4.45 31.44 3.33
N GLN A 144 -3.38 31.01 4.01
CA GLN A 144 -2.53 29.91 3.56
C GLN A 144 -3.29 28.58 3.56
N TRP A 145 -4.07 28.33 4.63
CA TRP A 145 -4.87 27.12 4.76
C TRP A 145 -5.97 27.05 3.69
N GLN A 146 -6.73 28.14 3.51
CA GLN A 146 -7.82 28.19 2.55
C GLN A 146 -7.33 28.01 1.11
N LEU A 147 -6.22 28.66 0.73
CA LEU A 147 -5.64 28.48 -0.61
C LEU A 147 -5.22 27.03 -0.88
N LEU A 148 -4.64 26.35 0.11
CA LEU A 148 -4.26 24.94 0.00
C LEU A 148 -5.51 24.06 -0.11
N TYR A 149 -6.49 24.27 0.77
CA TYR A 149 -7.75 23.54 0.81
C TYR A 149 -8.49 23.65 -0.52
N ASP A 150 -8.73 24.87 -1.02
CA ASP A 150 -9.44 25.12 -2.26
C ASP A 150 -8.75 24.49 -3.48
N SER A 151 -7.41 24.51 -3.47
CA SER A 151 -6.60 23.87 -4.53
C SER A 151 -6.82 22.35 -4.56
N ARG A 152 -6.82 21.72 -3.39
CA ARG A 152 -7.02 20.27 -3.23
C ARG A 152 -8.47 19.85 -3.49
N GLU A 153 -9.43 20.61 -3.00
CA GLU A 153 -10.85 20.32 -3.19
C GLU A 153 -11.24 20.30 -4.68
N ARG A 154 -10.75 21.27 -5.48
CA ARG A 154 -10.97 21.27 -6.93
C ARG A 154 -10.42 20.02 -7.59
N TYR A 155 -9.19 19.64 -7.21
CA TYR A 155 -8.54 18.45 -7.74
C TYR A 155 -9.33 17.16 -7.42
N TYR A 156 -9.83 17.02 -6.19
CA TYR A 156 -10.66 15.85 -5.83
C TYR A 156 -11.98 15.81 -6.58
N LYS A 157 -12.65 16.95 -6.74
CA LYS A 157 -13.92 17.04 -7.49
C LYS A 157 -13.76 16.63 -8.95
N GLU A 158 -12.69 17.09 -9.61
CA GLU A 158 -12.41 16.71 -11.01
C GLU A 158 -12.12 15.21 -11.14
N ALA A 159 -11.26 14.68 -10.26
CA ALA A 159 -10.92 13.26 -10.22
C ALA A 159 -12.08 12.36 -9.76
N GLY A 160 -13.09 12.92 -9.09
CA GLY A 160 -14.24 12.20 -8.54
C GLY A 160 -15.13 11.53 -9.59
N ASN A 161 -15.02 11.93 -10.86
CA ASN A 161 -15.79 11.36 -11.96
C ASN A 161 -15.23 10.05 -12.51
N ILE A 162 -14.05 9.62 -12.04
CA ILE A 162 -13.34 8.44 -12.56
C ILE A 162 -13.39 7.33 -11.51
N LEU A 163 -14.10 6.24 -11.79
CA LEU A 163 -14.16 5.07 -10.91
C LEU A 163 -12.86 4.25 -11.02
N LEU A 164 -12.37 3.75 -9.88
CA LEU A 164 -11.11 2.99 -9.85
C LEU A 164 -11.19 1.66 -10.60
N LYS A 165 -12.39 1.08 -10.71
CA LYS A 165 -12.62 -0.13 -11.50
C LYS A 165 -12.57 0.09 -13.02
N ASP A 166 -12.72 1.33 -13.48
CA ASP A 166 -12.80 1.69 -14.90
C ASP A 166 -11.47 2.22 -15.47
N LEU A 167 -10.46 2.38 -14.61
CA LEU A 167 -9.06 2.60 -15.02
C LEU A 167 -8.48 1.36 -15.72
#